data_AF-A0A2T7H6Q9-F1
#
_entry.id   AF-A0A2T7H6Q9-F1
#
_cell.length_a   1.000
_cell.length_b   1.000
_cell.length_c   1.000
_cell.angle_alpha   90.00
_cell.angle_beta   90.00
_cell.angle_gamma   90.00
#
_symmetry.space_group_name_H-M   'P 1'
#
loop_
_entity.id
_entity.type
_entity.pdbx_description
1 polymer ?
#
loop_
_entity_poly.entity_id
_entity_poly.type
_entity_poly.pdbx_seq_one_letter_code
_entity_poly.pdbx_strand_id
1 'polypeptide(L)'
;MVWHSLRRVARRRRDRATEIERAYRSVFLCPEGETVLADLAAECGIYQAPPVDLAPRASGYLDGRKALYARILSMIRISPEEHAALQEAARLETLPDLENDEDL
;
A
#
# COMPACT_ATOMS: atom_id res chain seq x y z
N MET A 1 18.97 -14.73 29.87
CA MET A 1 18.35 -15.81 29.03
C MET A 1 17.06 -15.38 28.30
N VAL A 2 16.18 -14.55 28.89
CA VAL A 2 14.91 -14.09 28.28
C VAL A 2 15.07 -13.28 26.97
N TRP A 3 16.11 -12.44 26.89
CA TRP A 3 16.35 -11.54 25.74
C TRP A 3 16.57 -12.27 24.40
N HIS A 4 17.28 -13.40 24.42
CA HIS A 4 17.53 -14.20 23.21
C HIS A 4 16.25 -14.89 22.69
N SER A 5 15.30 -15.21 23.57
CA SER A 5 14.00 -15.78 23.17
C SER A 5 13.10 -14.72 22.54
N LEU A 6 13.07 -13.50 23.10
CA LEU A 6 12.33 -12.39 22.52
C LEU A 6 12.84 -12.00 21.12
N ARG A 7 14.16 -11.94 20.94
CA ARG A 7 14.78 -11.69 19.62
C ARG A 7 14.40 -12.77 18.59
N ARG A 8 14.39 -14.05 18.98
CA ARG A 8 13.96 -15.14 18.08
C ARG A 8 12.49 -15.04 17.68
N VAL A 9 11.61 -14.72 18.63
CA VAL A 9 10.18 -14.52 18.35
C VAL A 9 9.97 -13.31 17.44
N ALA A 10 10.65 -12.20 17.70
CA ALA A 10 10.58 -11.01 16.84
C ALA A 10 11.07 -11.31 15.42
N ARG A 11 12.18 -12.05 15.27
CA ARG A 11 12.68 -12.47 13.95
C ARG A 11 11.68 -13.36 13.22
N ARG A 12 11.16 -14.41 13.87
CA ARG A 12 10.13 -15.28 13.27
C ARG A 12 8.87 -14.50 12.86
N ARG A 13 8.45 -13.50 13.64
CA ARG A 13 7.32 -12.62 13.29
C ARG A 13 7.62 -11.78 12.06
N ARG A 14 8.85 -11.25 11.94
CA ARG A 14 9.30 -10.48 10.77
C ARG A 14 9.37 -11.36 9.53
N ASP A 15 9.99 -12.54 9.64
CA ASP A 15 10.12 -13.49 8.52
C ASP A 15 8.72 -13.88 8.01
N ARG A 16 7.80 -14.19 8.92
CA ARG A 16 6.39 -14.47 8.58
C ARG A 16 5.69 -13.26 7.95
N ALA A 17 5.97 -12.05 8.40
CA ALA A 17 5.39 -10.85 7.80
C ALA A 17 5.85 -10.67 6.35
N THR A 18 7.15 -10.89 6.08
CA THR A 18 7.72 -10.85 4.73
C THR A 18 7.16 -11.96 3.83
N GLU A 19 6.99 -13.18 4.35
CA GLU A 19 6.36 -14.27 3.60
C GLU A 19 4.91 -13.94 3.21
N ILE A 20 4.14 -13.39 4.15
CA ILE A 20 2.76 -12.99 3.89
C ILE A 20 2.72 -11.84 2.88
N GLU A 21 3.56 -10.82 3.03
CA GLU A 21 3.67 -9.71 2.07
C GLU A 21 3.97 -10.22 0.65
N ARG A 22 4.95 -11.12 0.52
CA ARG A 22 5.26 -11.77 -0.77
C ARG A 22 4.06 -12.52 -1.34
N ALA A 23 3.31 -13.22 -0.50
CA ALA A 23 2.09 -13.92 -0.94
C ALA A 23 1.02 -12.94 -1.44
N TYR A 24 0.77 -11.85 -0.71
CA TYR A 24 -0.16 -10.79 -1.15
C TYR A 24 0.27 -10.22 -2.51
N ARG A 25 1.55 -9.87 -2.67
CA ARG A 25 2.09 -9.38 -3.94
C ARG A 25 1.89 -10.39 -5.07
N SER A 26 2.16 -11.67 -4.83
CA SER A 26 1.98 -12.71 -5.86
C SER A 26 0.55 -12.92 -6.34
N VAL A 27 -0.45 -12.66 -5.47
CA VAL A 27 -1.87 -12.81 -5.81
C VAL A 27 -2.41 -11.58 -6.53
N PHE A 28 -1.97 -10.39 -6.12
CA PHE A 28 -2.61 -9.13 -6.52
C PHE A 28 -1.82 -8.32 -7.55
N LEU A 29 -0.52 -8.57 -7.74
CA LEU A 29 0.33 -7.89 -8.74
C LEU A 29 0.49 -8.70 -10.04
N CYS A 30 -0.51 -9.52 -10.38
CA CYS A 30 -0.67 -10.11 -11.70
C CYS A 30 -1.90 -9.48 -12.40
N PRO A 31 -2.04 -9.59 -13.74
CA PRO A 31 -3.14 -8.95 -14.48
C PRO A 31 -4.54 -9.31 -13.96
N GLU A 32 -4.76 -10.58 -13.64
CA GLU A 32 -6.03 -11.04 -13.06
C GLU A 32 -6.22 -10.50 -11.64
N GLY A 33 -5.14 -10.42 -10.87
CA GLY A 33 -5.12 -9.84 -9.53
C GLY A 33 -5.48 -8.36 -9.52
N GLU A 34 -4.99 -7.59 -10.49
CA GLU A 34 -5.33 -6.16 -10.67
C GLU A 34 -6.83 -5.99 -11.00
N THR A 35 -7.38 -6.88 -11.82
CA THR A 35 -8.83 -6.90 -12.11
C THR A 35 -9.65 -7.14 -10.84
N VAL A 36 -9.23 -8.10 -10.01
CA VAL A 36 -9.86 -8.37 -8.71
C VAL A 36 -9.71 -7.19 -7.74
N LEU A 37 -8.55 -6.52 -7.72
CA LEU A 37 -8.37 -5.32 -6.89
C LEU A 37 -9.33 -4.20 -7.27
N ALA A 38 -9.52 -3.96 -8.58
CA ALA A 38 -10.45 -2.93 -9.06
C ALA A 38 -11.90 -3.24 -8.65
N ASP A 39 -12.32 -4.49 -8.78
CA ASP A 39 -13.64 -4.97 -8.32
C ASP A 39 -13.82 -4.78 -6.81
N LEU A 40 -12.84 -5.23 -6.01
CA LEU A 40 -12.85 -5.07 -4.55
C LEU A 40 -12.88 -3.60 -4.10
N ALA A 41 -12.22 -2.70 -4.84
CA ALA A 41 -12.25 -1.28 -4.55
C ALA A 41 -13.67 -0.70 -4.66
N ALA A 42 -14.42 -1.13 -5.68
CA ALA A 42 -15.80 -0.75 -5.89
C ALA A 42 -16.71 -1.34 -4.78
N GLU A 43 -16.55 -2.63 -4.49
CA GLU A 43 -17.34 -3.33 -3.46
C GLU A 43 -17.12 -2.74 -2.06
N CYS A 44 -15.88 -2.39 -1.72
CA CYS A 44 -15.56 -1.78 -0.43
C CYS A 44 -15.98 -0.31 -0.34
N GLY A 45 -16.35 0.32 -1.47
CA GLY A 45 -16.70 1.73 -1.55
C GLY A 45 -15.55 2.65 -1.13
N ILE A 46 -14.28 2.24 -1.35
CA ILE A 46 -13.10 2.96 -0.82
C ILE A 46 -13.03 4.41 -1.32
N TYR A 47 -13.49 4.65 -2.56
CA TYR A 47 -13.55 5.97 -3.18
C TYR A 47 -14.91 6.68 -3.02
N GLN A 48 -15.88 6.03 -2.37
CA GLN A 48 -17.21 6.58 -2.18
C GLN A 48 -17.32 7.28 -0.82
N ALA A 49 -17.90 8.48 -0.83
CA ALA A 49 -18.29 9.17 0.39
C ALA A 49 -19.34 8.32 1.14
N PRO A 50 -19.25 8.19 2.48
CA PRO A 50 -20.30 7.54 3.25
C PRO A 50 -21.64 8.29 3.02
N PRO A 51 -22.75 7.57 2.78
CA PRO A 51 -24.09 8.14 2.83
C PRO A 51 -24.33 8.95 4.12
N VAL A 52 -25.04 10.07 3.99
CA VAL A 52 -25.25 11.05 5.09
C VAL A 52 -26.08 10.45 6.24
N ASP A 53 -27.02 9.56 5.93
CA ASP A 53 -27.90 8.90 6.91
C ASP A 53 -27.57 7.40 7.08
N LEU A 54 -26.34 7.11 7.48
CA LEU A 54 -25.90 5.75 7.79
C LEU A 54 -26.14 5.41 9.27
N ALA A 55 -26.99 4.40 9.51
CA ALA A 55 -27.14 3.85 10.85
C ALA A 55 -25.78 3.36 11.40
N PRO A 56 -25.50 3.49 12.72
CA PRO A 56 -24.16 3.22 13.29
C PRO A 56 -23.58 1.85 12.95
N ARG A 57 -24.41 0.80 12.94
CA ARG A 57 -23.99 -0.56 12.59
C ARG A 57 -23.53 -0.67 11.13
N ALA A 58 -24.24 -0.01 10.22
CA ALA A 58 -23.90 -0.02 8.80
C ALA A 58 -22.67 0.84 8.52
N SER A 59 -22.47 1.93 9.28
CA SER A 59 -21.22 2.71 9.25
C SER A 59 -20.02 1.84 9.63
N GLY A 60 -20.10 1.13 10.77
CA GLY A 60 -19.01 0.26 11.20
C GLY A 60 -18.70 -0.88 10.23
N TYR A 61 -19.72 -1.42 9.54
CA TYR A 61 -19.51 -2.40 8.49
C TYR A 61 -18.79 -1.80 7.26
N LEU A 62 -19.18 -0.60 6.83
CA LEU A 62 -18.51 0.12 5.74
C LEU A 62 -17.04 0.40 6.09
N ASP A 63 -16.77 0.90 7.29
CA ASP A 63 -15.43 1.16 7.77
C ASP A 63 -14.58 -0.12 7.82
N GLY A 64 -15.19 -1.23 8.25
CA GLY A 64 -14.53 -2.55 8.25
C GLY A 64 -14.13 -3.03 6.85
N ARG A 65 -15.00 -2.86 5.84
CA ARG A 65 -14.68 -3.19 4.45
C ARG A 65 -13.54 -2.31 3.92
N LYS A 66 -13.61 -0.99 4.17
CA LYS A 66 -12.55 -0.04 3.80
C LYS A 66 -11.21 -0.38 4.47
N ALA A 67 -11.23 -0.75 5.75
CA ALA A 67 -10.03 -1.15 6.49
C ALA A 67 -9.40 -2.44 5.93
N LEU A 68 -10.22 -3.43 5.52
CA LEU A 68 -9.72 -4.64 4.88
C LEU A 68 -9.05 -4.34 3.54
N TYR A 69 -9.67 -3.50 2.71
CA TYR A 69 -9.07 -3.09 1.44
C TYR A 69 -7.77 -2.29 1.65
N ALA A 70 -7.75 -1.37 2.61
CA ALA A 70 -6.53 -0.64 2.98
C ALA A 70 -5.41 -1.59 3.49
N ARG A 71 -5.79 -2.67 4.17
CA ARG A 71 -4.83 -3.71 4.59
C ARG A 71 -4.21 -4.41 3.38
N ILE A 72 -5.00 -4.80 2.38
CA ILE A 72 -4.50 -5.37 1.12
C ILE A 72 -3.52 -4.40 0.47
N LEU A 73 -3.93 -3.13 0.30
CA LEU A 73 -3.07 -2.08 -0.27
C LEU A 73 -1.74 -1.94 0.49
N SER A 74 -1.76 -1.99 1.82
CA SER A 74 -0.53 -1.91 2.63
C SER A 74 0.46 -3.07 2.39
N MET A 75 -0.04 -4.24 1.97
CA MET A 75 0.78 -5.43 1.73
C MET A 75 1.31 -5.51 0.30
N ILE A 76 0.71 -4.77 -0.64
CA ILE A 76 1.10 -4.79 -2.05
C ILE A 76 1.78 -3.50 -2.48
N ARG A 77 1.63 -2.41 -1.69
CA ARG A 77 2.25 -1.12 -1.98
C ARG A 77 3.77 -1.23 -2.08
N ILE A 78 4.26 -0.42 -2.99
CA ILE A 78 5.64 -0.04 -3.26
C ILE A 78 6.47 -0.05 -1.97
N SER A 79 7.59 -0.79 -1.98
CA SER A 79 8.48 -0.84 -0.82
C SER A 79 8.94 0.58 -0.46
N PRO A 80 9.33 0.87 0.80
CA PRO A 80 9.89 2.18 1.15
C PRO A 80 11.06 2.60 0.24
N GLU A 81 11.81 1.62 -0.29
CA GLU A 81 12.92 1.83 -1.24
C GLU A 81 12.41 2.23 -2.63
N GLU A 82 11.39 1.55 -3.15
CA GLU A 82 10.77 1.88 -4.43
C GLU A 82 10.02 3.24 -4.34
N HIS A 83 9.49 3.61 -3.17
CA HIS A 83 8.87 4.92 -2.94
C HIS A 83 9.92 6.03 -2.94
N ALA A 84 11.10 5.80 -2.34
CA ALA A 84 12.23 6.72 -2.41
C ALA A 84 12.77 6.86 -3.84
N ALA A 85 12.87 5.76 -4.59
CA ALA A 85 13.28 5.77 -5.99
C ALA A 85 12.31 6.56 -6.88
N LEU A 86 11.00 6.43 -6.65
CA LEU A 86 9.98 7.19 -7.38
C LEU A 86 9.95 8.67 -6.98
N GLN A 87 10.20 8.99 -5.71
CA GLN A 87 10.35 10.38 -5.26
C GLN A 87 11.60 11.03 -5.86
N GLU A 88 12.70 10.30 -5.99
CA GLU A 88 13.93 10.79 -6.64
C GLU A 88 13.74 10.94 -8.16
N ALA A 89 13.08 9.98 -8.81
CA ALA A 89 12.73 10.09 -10.24
C ALA A 89 11.82 11.29 -10.51
N ALA A 90 10.77 11.49 -9.71
CA ALA A 90 9.88 12.65 -9.82
C ALA A 90 10.61 13.98 -9.56
N ARG A 91 11.63 13.98 -8.69
CA ARG A 91 12.48 15.15 -8.42
C ARG A 91 13.39 15.49 -9.60
N LEU A 92 13.90 14.49 -10.31
CA LEU A 92 14.73 14.66 -11.51
C LEU A 92 13.89 15.15 -12.71
N GLU A 93 12.64 14.72 -12.83
CA GLU A 93 11.71 15.20 -13.87
C GLU A 93 11.16 16.61 -13.60
N THR A 94 11.23 17.10 -12.35
CA THR A 94 10.83 18.48 -11.99
C THR A 94 11.99 19.47 -11.94
N LEU A 95 13.21 19.08 -12.32
CA LEU A 95 14.23 20.07 -12.64
C LEU A 95 13.80 20.79 -13.93
N PRO A 96 13.59 22.12 -13.91
CA PRO A 96 13.54 22.85 -15.16
C PRO A 96 14.87 22.63 -15.88
N ASP A 97 14.82 22.39 -17.19
CA ASP A 97 15.96 22.55 -18.07
C ASP A 97 16.44 23.99 -17.89
N LEU A 98 17.40 24.20 -16.97
CA LEU A 98 18.20 25.40 -16.97
C LEU A 98 19.06 25.26 -18.22
N GLU A 99 18.50 25.74 -19.33
CA GLU A 99 19.25 26.18 -20.49
C GLU A 99 20.49 26.91 -19.96
N ASN A 100 21.64 26.28 -20.18
CA ASN A 100 22.91 27.00 -20.16
C ASN A 100 22.83 28.01 -21.29
N ASP A 101 22.30 29.20 -21.00
CA ASP A 101 22.66 30.41 -21.75
C ASP A 101 24.09 30.78 -21.34
N GLU A 102 25.04 30.03 -21.90
CA GLU A 102 26.33 30.61 -22.29
C GLU A 102 26.10 31.42 -23.58
N ASP A 103 26.64 32.63 -23.58
CA ASP A 103 26.88 33.53 -24.71
C ASP A 103 25.70 34.39 -25.24
N LEU A 104 25.60 35.62 -24.69
CA LEU A 104 25.76 36.88 -25.45
C LEU A 104 25.86 38.13 -24.54
#